data_AF-A0A9Q8ZFH8-F1
#
_entry.id   AF-A0A9Q8ZFH8-F1
#
_cell.length_a   1.000
_cell.length_b   1.000
_cell.length_c   1.000
_cell.angle_alpha   90.00
_cell.angle_beta   90.00
_cell.angle_gamma   90.00
#
_symmetry.space_group_name_H-M   'P 1'
#
loop_
_entity.id
_entity.type
_entity.pdbx_description
1 polymer ?
#
loop_
_entity_poly.entity_id
_entity_poly.type
_entity_poly.pdbx_seq_one_letter_code
_entity_poly.pdbx_strand_id
1 'polypeptide(L)'
;MDADAPKMADLSTSIMHVKDSSPEARGSAKRTRIEGNHALSTPVRFLILSDTHGVELPLSLPPCDVLLHCGDLTEDGSPESISFALRSLGKVEAKLKLVIAGNHEISLDKAYWLSQGGDEADVKRSQALVGPKGEAARHGVTFLSEGTHTFNLPCGATFRIYASPYTPGFATSAFQYPSSNDRFNHPDITPSWAKNVGTKKSIIPEDVDIVMTHGPPKYILDDTDNGDSVGCEHLRNAIARVQPRLHCFGHVHLPEKGWKYEAHRLQYRTPMKLSGGDSEPITNVIKDWVGSNQARKKGFRCLSPGAAEQLRENKRQTLCVNAAMEGGQGILEHPPWLVTLDLPAPKPQGLYIPTIPTNITPIMSLSSSLVPYRPSPVNTMTLQQQSSTLISSRLFTQQAGMAIATELLYRILFDIVNRLLSSLQRLAAQSMDEASTWLQRKLQERRDARTLNSSDGLKIVQEVGRLAEQQGFITCPLTGRAMPDANLRGTGGPRGPPKWVRGVLEGIDEGRILERDVWINTHGD
;
A
#
# COMPACT_ATOMS: atom_id res chain seq x y z
N MET A 1 53.81 18.34 -30.47
CA MET A 1 53.40 19.64 -29.88
C MET A 1 52.37 19.32 -28.79
N ASP A 2 52.73 18.50 -27.81
CA ASP A 2 53.61 18.78 -26.66
C ASP A 2 52.96 19.70 -25.63
N ALA A 3 52.46 19.04 -24.58
CA ALA A 3 52.71 19.25 -23.15
C ALA A 3 52.67 20.66 -22.50
N ASP A 4 52.15 20.59 -21.26
CA ASP A 4 52.46 21.39 -20.06
C ASP A 4 51.64 22.66 -19.73
N ALA A 5 50.94 22.55 -18.59
CA ALA A 5 50.55 23.62 -17.67
C ALA A 5 51.80 24.15 -16.91
N PRO A 6 51.73 25.03 -15.87
CA PRO A 6 50.65 25.89 -15.34
C PRO A 6 51.14 27.36 -15.05
N LYS A 7 50.27 28.24 -14.52
CA LYS A 7 50.56 29.06 -13.31
C LYS A 7 49.40 29.96 -12.88
N MET A 8 49.15 29.93 -11.57
CA MET A 8 48.25 30.79 -10.80
C MET A 8 48.75 32.23 -10.70
N ALA A 9 47.81 33.18 -10.55
CA ALA A 9 48.06 34.51 -10.04
C ALA A 9 47.45 34.65 -8.64
N ASP A 10 48.31 35.12 -7.73
CA ASP A 10 48.12 35.43 -6.32
C ASP A 10 47.50 36.83 -6.14
N LEU A 11 46.74 37.04 -5.07
CA LEU A 11 46.47 38.35 -4.46
C LEU A 11 45.97 38.15 -3.01
N SER A 12 46.94 38.18 -2.08
CA SER A 12 46.82 38.58 -0.67
C SER A 12 46.11 39.95 -0.55
N THR A 13 45.35 40.30 0.49
CA THR A 13 45.70 40.69 1.88
C THR A 13 44.35 41.13 2.51
N SER A 14 43.92 40.81 3.73
CA SER A 14 44.39 41.40 4.99
C SER A 14 43.65 40.78 6.19
N ILE A 15 44.43 40.37 7.18
CA ILE A 15 44.02 39.94 8.52
C ILE A 15 44.15 41.16 9.45
N MET A 16 43.10 41.48 10.22
CA MET A 16 43.23 42.33 11.41
C MET A 16 42.83 41.55 12.65
N HIS A 17 43.80 41.41 13.57
CA HIS A 17 43.65 40.98 14.95
C HIS A 17 43.46 42.22 15.84
N VAL A 18 42.46 42.20 16.74
CA VAL A 18 42.45 43.04 17.95
C VAL A 18 42.06 42.17 19.14
N LYS A 19 42.83 42.33 20.23
CA LYS A 19 42.91 41.53 21.46
C LYS A 19 41.76 41.74 22.45
N ASP A 20 41.64 40.74 23.31
CA ASP A 20 40.85 40.58 24.55
C ASP A 20 40.68 41.80 25.47
N SER A 21 39.50 41.86 26.10
CA SER A 21 39.32 42.21 27.52
C SER A 21 38.08 41.50 28.11
N SER A 22 38.20 41.08 29.37
CA SER A 22 37.47 39.98 30.04
C SER A 22 36.11 40.37 30.69
N PRO A 23 35.44 39.56 31.54
CA PRO A 23 34.06 39.11 31.33
C PRO A 23 33.02 39.72 32.30
N GLU A 24 31.80 39.99 31.81
CA GLU A 24 30.65 40.29 32.67
C GLU A 24 29.39 39.45 32.32
N ALA A 25 28.57 39.26 33.34
CA ALA A 25 27.70 38.12 33.55
C ALA A 25 26.25 38.30 33.08
N ARG A 26 25.62 37.14 32.78
CA ARG A 26 24.20 36.79 32.94
C ARG A 26 23.12 37.77 32.44
N GLY A 27 22.44 37.36 31.37
CA GLY A 27 21.07 37.75 31.08
C GLY A 27 20.41 36.78 30.08
N SER A 28 19.75 35.74 30.59
CA SER A 28 18.90 34.85 29.76
C SER A 28 17.67 35.63 29.31
N ALA A 29 17.77 36.26 28.12
CA ALA A 29 16.63 36.87 27.47
C ALA A 29 15.71 35.75 26.95
N LYS A 30 14.66 35.44 27.72
CA LYS A 30 13.52 34.65 27.24
C LYS A 30 13.00 35.33 25.97
N ARG A 31 13.16 34.67 24.81
CA ARG A 31 12.43 34.99 23.59
C ARG A 31 10.94 34.86 23.89
N THR A 32 10.26 35.99 24.04
CA THR A 32 8.81 36.08 24.06
C THR A 32 8.30 35.63 22.69
N ARG A 33 7.64 34.47 22.67
CA ARG A 33 6.92 33.96 21.51
C ARG A 33 5.78 34.93 21.23
N ILE A 34 5.86 35.67 20.12
CA ILE A 34 4.71 36.39 19.58
C ILE A 34 3.73 35.29 19.16
N GLU A 35 2.64 35.13 19.93
CA GLU A 35 1.55 34.22 19.59
C GLU A 35 0.85 34.75 18.34
N GLY A 36 1.29 34.26 17.19
CA GLY A 36 0.54 34.38 15.95
C GLY A 36 -0.82 33.70 16.14
N ASN A 37 -1.86 34.34 15.62
CA ASN A 37 -3.26 33.92 15.61
C ASN A 37 -3.45 32.65 14.76
N HIS A 38 -2.84 31.54 15.17
CA HIS A 38 -2.95 30.24 14.50
C HIS A 38 -4.25 29.57 14.94
N ALA A 39 -5.04 29.11 13.97
CA ALA A 39 -6.16 28.22 14.25
C ALA A 39 -5.66 27.04 15.11
N LEU A 40 -6.34 26.76 16.23
CA LEU A 40 -5.99 25.64 17.09
C LEU A 40 -6.06 24.35 16.25
N SER A 41 -4.95 23.63 16.18
CA SER A 41 -4.89 22.31 15.53
C SER A 41 -4.78 21.23 16.59
N THR A 42 -5.50 20.14 16.42
CA THR A 42 -5.45 18.99 17.32
C THR A 42 -4.69 17.86 16.64
N PRO A 43 -3.65 17.29 17.27
CA PRO A 43 -2.97 16.11 16.74
C PRO A 43 -3.91 14.90 16.80
N VAL A 44 -4.06 14.22 15.66
CA VAL A 44 -4.89 13.02 15.51
C VAL A 44 -4.03 11.87 15.01
N ARG A 45 -4.12 10.72 15.67
CA ARG A 45 -3.33 9.52 15.33
C ARG A 45 -4.13 8.58 14.43
N PHE A 46 -3.59 8.31 13.25
CA PHE A 46 -4.12 7.39 12.26
C PHE A 46 -3.30 6.10 12.26
N LEU A 47 -3.96 4.97 12.53
CA LEU A 47 -3.41 3.63 12.32
C LEU A 47 -3.86 3.15 10.94
N ILE A 48 -2.92 2.91 10.05
CA ILE A 48 -3.18 2.62 8.64
C ILE A 48 -2.75 1.17 8.36
N LEU A 49 -3.67 0.42 7.78
CA LEU A 49 -3.59 -1.00 7.44
C LEU A 49 -4.10 -1.19 6.01
N SER A 50 -3.72 -2.28 5.37
CA SER A 50 -4.28 -2.76 4.10
C SER A 50 -3.85 -4.21 3.90
N ASP A 51 -4.53 -4.92 3.00
CA ASP A 51 -4.09 -6.23 2.51
C ASP A 51 -3.83 -7.20 3.67
N THR A 52 -4.86 -7.38 4.51
CA THR A 52 -4.80 -8.33 5.63
C THR A 52 -5.19 -9.74 5.20
N HIS A 53 -5.91 -9.88 4.07
CA HIS A 53 -6.21 -11.17 3.42
C HIS A 53 -6.76 -12.25 4.36
N GLY A 54 -7.63 -11.84 5.29
CA GLY A 54 -8.25 -12.73 6.27
C GLY A 54 -7.34 -13.21 7.40
N VAL A 55 -6.08 -12.76 7.46
CA VAL A 55 -5.16 -13.07 8.55
C VAL A 55 -5.54 -12.29 9.81
N GLU A 56 -5.50 -12.95 10.97
CA GLU A 56 -5.83 -12.31 12.24
C GLU A 56 -4.80 -11.21 12.59
N LEU A 57 -5.31 -10.05 13.01
CA LEU A 57 -4.47 -8.90 13.33
C LEU A 57 -3.65 -9.15 14.61
N PRO A 58 -2.45 -8.56 14.72
CA PRO A 58 -1.64 -8.66 15.93
C PRO A 58 -2.42 -8.19 17.19
N LEU A 59 -2.29 -8.94 18.30
CA LEU A 59 -3.01 -8.66 19.55
C LEU A 59 -2.65 -7.31 20.19
N SER A 60 -1.47 -6.76 19.89
CA SER A 60 -0.95 -5.51 20.48
C SER A 60 -0.69 -4.48 19.39
N LEU A 61 -1.77 -3.87 18.89
CA LEU A 61 -1.68 -2.71 18.01
C LEU A 61 -1.59 -1.42 18.85
N PRO A 62 -0.88 -0.38 18.36
CA PRO A 62 -0.76 0.86 19.11
C PRO A 62 -2.13 1.57 19.23
N PRO A 63 -2.43 2.21 20.37
CA PRO A 63 -3.64 3.02 20.50
C PRO A 63 -3.68 4.12 19.45
N CYS A 64 -4.85 4.31 18.82
CA CYS A 64 -5.04 5.32 17.78
C CYS A 64 -6.39 6.02 17.93
N ASP A 65 -6.56 7.16 17.24
CA ASP A 65 -7.84 7.85 17.19
C ASP A 65 -8.70 7.32 16.03
N VAL A 66 -8.06 7.11 14.87
CA VAL A 66 -8.72 6.63 13.66
C VAL A 66 -7.93 5.45 13.09
N LEU A 67 -8.62 4.35 12.81
CA LEU A 67 -8.11 3.24 12.01
C LEU A 67 -8.57 3.41 10.56
N LEU A 68 -7.65 3.26 9.62
CA LEU A 68 -7.91 3.24 8.17
C LEU A 68 -7.47 1.89 7.61
N HIS A 69 -8.36 1.18 6.92
CA HIS A 69 -8.05 -0.05 6.19
C HIS A 69 -8.27 0.15 4.69
N CYS A 70 -7.21 0.02 3.88
CA CYS A 70 -7.21 0.43 2.48
C CYS A 70 -7.60 -0.71 1.51
N GLY A 71 -8.48 -1.63 1.93
CA GLY A 71 -8.96 -2.74 1.09
C GLY A 71 -8.20 -4.05 1.27
N ASP A 72 -8.71 -5.10 0.62
CA ASP A 72 -8.27 -6.49 0.71
C ASP A 72 -8.25 -7.00 2.17
N LEU A 73 -9.45 -6.99 2.75
CA LEU A 73 -9.71 -7.55 4.07
C LEU A 73 -9.64 -9.07 4.06
N THR A 74 -9.98 -9.67 2.92
CA THR A 74 -10.21 -11.10 2.74
C THR A 74 -9.43 -11.60 1.55
N GLU A 75 -9.15 -12.91 1.50
CA GLU A 75 -8.55 -13.55 0.33
C GLU A 75 -9.61 -13.91 -0.72
N ASP A 76 -10.81 -14.33 -0.29
CA ASP A 76 -11.82 -14.94 -1.15
C ASP A 76 -13.09 -14.09 -1.36
N GLY A 77 -13.24 -13.00 -0.60
CA GLY A 77 -14.43 -12.15 -0.61
C GLY A 77 -15.72 -12.84 -0.19
N SER A 78 -15.68 -14.01 0.48
CA SER A 78 -16.90 -14.69 0.94
C SER A 78 -17.56 -13.93 2.10
N PRO A 79 -18.89 -14.02 2.26
CA PRO A 79 -19.59 -13.41 3.40
C PRO A 79 -18.98 -13.84 4.76
N GLU A 80 -18.57 -15.11 4.86
CA GLU A 80 -17.96 -15.69 6.05
C GLU A 80 -16.59 -15.06 6.36
N SER A 81 -15.71 -14.91 5.35
CA SER A 81 -14.42 -14.23 5.49
C SER A 81 -14.58 -12.75 5.80
N ILE A 82 -15.53 -12.05 5.16
CA ILE A 82 -15.83 -10.65 5.45
C ILE A 82 -16.27 -10.51 6.92
N SER A 83 -17.17 -11.37 7.38
CA SER A 83 -17.62 -11.40 8.79
C SER A 83 -16.44 -11.63 9.75
N PHE A 84 -15.53 -12.56 9.43
CA PHE A 84 -14.32 -12.78 10.24
C PHE A 84 -13.41 -11.55 10.29
N ALA A 85 -13.11 -10.93 9.15
CA ALA A 85 -12.26 -9.75 9.07
C ALA A 85 -12.85 -8.56 9.85
N LEU A 86 -14.17 -8.33 9.74
CA LEU A 86 -14.86 -7.28 10.50
C LEU A 86 -14.78 -7.52 12.02
N ARG A 87 -14.90 -8.78 12.46
CA ARG A 87 -14.70 -9.17 13.86
C ARG A 87 -13.27 -8.92 14.33
N SER A 88 -12.27 -9.24 13.51
CA SER A 88 -10.86 -8.99 13.79
C SER A 88 -10.59 -7.49 13.98
N LEU A 89 -11.06 -6.64 13.06
CA LEU A 89 -10.96 -5.18 13.15
C LEU A 89 -11.68 -4.59 14.36
N GLY A 90 -12.79 -5.20 14.78
CA GLY A 90 -13.54 -4.82 15.98
C GLY A 90 -12.72 -4.88 17.26
N LYS A 91 -11.69 -5.73 17.32
CA LYS A 91 -10.81 -5.87 18.49
C LYS A 91 -9.84 -4.70 18.65
N VAL A 92 -9.64 -3.88 17.62
CA VAL A 92 -8.68 -2.76 17.67
C VAL A 92 -9.28 -1.58 18.45
N GLU A 93 -8.51 -1.05 19.41
CA GLU A 93 -8.91 0.14 20.17
C GLU A 93 -8.71 1.42 19.33
N ALA A 94 -9.80 1.87 18.72
CA ALA A 94 -9.87 3.10 17.93
C ALA A 94 -11.24 3.75 18.08
N LYS A 95 -11.29 5.08 18.11
CA LYS A 95 -12.55 5.85 18.22
C LYS A 95 -13.37 5.76 16.93
N LEU A 96 -12.70 5.68 15.79
CA LEU A 96 -13.29 5.55 14.48
C LEU A 96 -12.52 4.50 13.67
N LYS A 97 -13.23 3.59 13.00
CA LYS A 97 -12.63 2.57 12.13
C LYS A 97 -13.25 2.71 10.75
N LEU A 98 -12.46 3.10 9.76
CA LEU A 98 -12.88 3.35 8.39
C LEU A 98 -12.23 2.32 7.47
N VAL A 99 -13.04 1.71 6.62
CA VAL A 99 -12.60 0.60 5.77
C VAL A 99 -13.16 0.80 4.37
N ILE A 100 -12.36 0.54 3.35
CA ILE A 100 -12.83 0.39 1.96
C ILE A 100 -12.65 -1.06 1.53
N ALA A 101 -13.35 -1.45 0.47
CA ALA A 101 -13.08 -2.70 -0.25
C ALA A 101 -11.77 -2.59 -1.05
N GLY A 102 -11.15 -3.74 -1.30
CA GLY A 102 -10.18 -3.94 -2.36
C GLY A 102 -10.71 -4.90 -3.41
N ASN A 103 -9.84 -5.38 -4.29
CA ASN A 103 -10.25 -6.29 -5.36
C ASN A 103 -10.59 -7.70 -4.87
N HIS A 104 -10.19 -8.10 -3.65
CA HIS A 104 -10.56 -9.39 -3.08
C HIS A 104 -11.95 -9.42 -2.44
N GLU A 105 -12.58 -8.27 -2.18
CA GLU A 105 -13.98 -8.22 -1.71
C GLU A 105 -14.99 -8.47 -2.85
N ILE A 106 -14.81 -9.57 -3.58
CA ILE A 106 -15.49 -9.86 -4.85
C ILE A 106 -17.01 -9.91 -4.73
N SER A 107 -17.57 -10.39 -3.62
CA SER A 107 -19.02 -10.42 -3.39
C SER A 107 -19.63 -9.03 -3.14
N LEU A 108 -18.82 -8.00 -2.88
CA LEU A 108 -19.29 -6.62 -2.78
C LEU A 108 -19.37 -5.91 -4.14
N ASP A 109 -18.72 -6.45 -5.17
CA ASP A 109 -18.91 -6.04 -6.57
C ASP A 109 -19.91 -6.99 -7.25
N LYS A 110 -21.19 -6.59 -7.22
CA LYS A 110 -22.29 -7.38 -7.79
C LYS A 110 -22.06 -7.73 -9.26
N ALA A 111 -21.54 -6.78 -10.06
CA ALA A 111 -21.38 -7.00 -11.50
C ALA A 111 -20.29 -8.04 -11.76
N TYR A 112 -19.15 -7.90 -11.07
CA TYR A 112 -18.06 -8.86 -11.13
C TYR A 112 -18.50 -10.24 -10.63
N TRP A 113 -19.05 -10.34 -9.42
CA TRP A 113 -19.45 -11.59 -8.79
C TRP A 113 -20.40 -12.44 -9.65
N LEU A 114 -21.45 -11.82 -10.18
CA LEU A 114 -22.41 -12.51 -11.05
C LEU A 114 -21.76 -12.93 -12.38
N SER A 115 -20.82 -12.16 -12.92
CA SER A 115 -20.10 -12.52 -14.15
C SER A 115 -19.22 -13.77 -13.96
N GLN A 116 -18.77 -14.03 -12.74
CA GLN A 116 -18.00 -15.22 -12.37
C GLN A 116 -18.89 -16.41 -11.96
N GLY A 117 -20.20 -16.31 -12.10
CA GLY A 117 -21.16 -17.36 -11.75
C GLY A 117 -21.54 -17.41 -10.27
N GLY A 118 -21.23 -16.37 -9.50
CA GLY A 118 -21.61 -16.26 -8.10
C GLY A 118 -23.11 -16.00 -7.89
N ASP A 119 -23.62 -16.30 -6.69
CA ASP A 119 -25.03 -16.12 -6.34
C ASP A 119 -25.35 -14.68 -5.88
N GLU A 120 -26.49 -14.13 -6.30
CA GLU A 120 -26.99 -12.85 -5.80
C GLU A 120 -27.29 -12.90 -4.29
N ALA A 121 -27.59 -14.08 -3.74
CA ALA A 121 -27.75 -14.27 -2.29
C ALA A 121 -26.48 -13.84 -1.53
N ASP A 122 -25.29 -14.17 -2.03
CA ASP A 122 -24.01 -13.81 -1.40
C ASP A 122 -23.77 -12.32 -1.43
N VAL A 123 -24.06 -11.66 -2.55
CA VAL A 123 -24.01 -10.20 -2.66
C VAL A 123 -24.88 -9.54 -1.60
N LYS A 124 -26.13 -10.02 -1.44
CA LYS A 124 -27.06 -9.48 -0.43
C LYS A 124 -26.54 -9.72 0.99
N ARG A 125 -25.95 -10.90 1.27
CA ARG A 125 -25.34 -11.21 2.57
C ARG A 125 -24.16 -10.29 2.86
N SER A 126 -23.21 -10.17 1.95
CA SER A 126 -22.03 -9.31 2.10
C SER A 126 -22.40 -7.84 2.25
N GLN A 127 -23.34 -7.33 1.44
CA GLN A 127 -23.87 -5.97 1.58
C GLN A 127 -24.55 -5.74 2.94
N ALA A 128 -25.28 -6.75 3.44
CA ALA A 128 -25.90 -6.68 4.77
C ALA A 128 -24.84 -6.66 5.89
N LEU A 129 -23.72 -7.39 5.75
CA LEU A 129 -22.62 -7.40 6.72
C LEU A 129 -21.94 -6.03 6.85
N VAL A 130 -21.69 -5.36 5.73
CA VAL A 130 -21.00 -4.05 5.70
C VAL A 130 -21.94 -2.84 5.88
N GLY A 131 -23.25 -3.08 5.83
CA GLY A 131 -24.27 -2.04 5.97
C GLY A 131 -24.40 -1.45 7.37
N PRO A 132 -25.22 -0.38 7.53
CA PRO A 132 -25.32 0.40 8.78
C PRO A 132 -25.91 -0.37 9.98
N LYS A 133 -26.58 -1.50 9.73
CA LYS A 133 -27.11 -2.42 10.77
C LYS A 133 -26.38 -3.77 10.77
N GLY A 134 -25.30 -3.86 9.98
CA GLY A 134 -24.55 -5.07 9.75
C GLY A 134 -23.56 -5.40 10.85
N GLU A 135 -22.72 -6.38 10.56
CA GLU A 135 -21.61 -6.78 11.43
C GLU A 135 -20.57 -5.67 11.59
N ALA A 136 -20.29 -4.93 10.51
CA ALA A 136 -19.36 -3.82 10.55
C ALA A 136 -19.75 -2.81 11.63
N ALA A 137 -21.01 -2.35 11.59
CA ALA A 137 -21.54 -1.41 12.58
C ALA A 137 -21.52 -1.97 14.02
N ARG A 138 -21.83 -3.26 14.21
CA ARG A 138 -21.76 -3.94 15.52
C ARG A 138 -20.34 -3.94 16.11
N HIS A 139 -19.31 -3.93 15.26
CA HIS A 139 -17.91 -3.88 15.66
C HIS A 139 -17.30 -2.46 15.58
N GLY A 140 -18.14 -1.43 15.41
CA GLY A 140 -17.69 -0.03 15.29
C GLY A 140 -16.88 0.26 14.03
N VAL A 141 -17.04 -0.59 13.00
CA VAL A 141 -16.43 -0.44 11.67
C VAL A 141 -17.42 0.25 10.74
N THR A 142 -16.94 1.27 10.04
CA THR A 142 -17.68 1.97 8.99
C THR A 142 -17.07 1.63 7.65
N PHE A 143 -17.83 0.92 6.82
CA PHE A 143 -17.44 0.60 5.45
C PHE A 143 -17.80 1.77 4.52
N LEU A 144 -16.80 2.35 3.87
CA LEU A 144 -16.95 3.53 3.03
C LEU A 144 -17.24 3.12 1.59
N SER A 145 -18.30 3.71 1.03
CA SER A 145 -18.53 3.70 -0.42
C SER A 145 -17.67 4.76 -1.11
N GLU A 146 -17.48 4.62 -2.42
CA GLU A 146 -16.74 5.61 -3.21
C GLU A 146 -17.33 7.03 -3.04
N GLY A 147 -16.45 7.99 -2.76
CA GLY A 147 -16.79 9.40 -2.60
C GLY A 147 -16.15 10.06 -1.39
N THR A 148 -16.62 11.27 -1.10
CA THR A 148 -16.09 12.09 0.00
C THR A 148 -16.97 11.99 1.24
N HIS A 149 -16.33 11.77 2.38
CA HIS A 149 -16.94 11.62 3.70
C HIS A 149 -16.33 12.65 4.67
N THR A 150 -17.09 13.09 5.66
CA THR A 150 -16.64 14.05 6.67
C THR A 150 -16.89 13.49 8.06
N PHE A 151 -15.87 13.53 8.92
CA PHE A 151 -15.94 12.98 10.27
C PHE A 151 -15.55 14.02 11.32
N ASN A 152 -16.29 14.01 12.43
CA ASN A 152 -16.00 14.82 13.61
C ASN A 152 -15.52 13.90 14.73
N LEU A 153 -14.37 14.21 15.31
CA LEU A 153 -13.79 13.43 16.39
C LEU A 153 -14.17 14.02 17.76
N PRO A 154 -14.19 13.20 18.84
CA PRO A 154 -14.49 13.68 20.19
C PRO A 154 -13.56 14.78 20.70
N CYS A 155 -12.33 14.86 20.16
CA CYS A 155 -11.38 15.93 20.48
C CYS A 155 -11.69 17.27 19.77
N GLY A 156 -12.78 17.35 19.01
CA GLY A 156 -13.19 18.51 18.24
C GLY A 156 -12.63 18.52 16.82
N ALA A 157 -11.56 17.79 16.51
CA ALA A 157 -10.99 17.76 15.17
C ALA A 157 -12.00 17.26 14.13
N THR A 158 -12.02 17.92 12.97
CA THR A 158 -12.81 17.50 11.80
C THR A 158 -11.87 17.23 10.63
N PHE A 159 -12.18 16.21 9.82
CA PHE A 159 -11.47 15.96 8.58
C PHE A 159 -12.39 15.45 7.47
N ARG A 160 -11.97 15.71 6.24
CA ARG A 160 -12.59 15.22 5.00
C ARG A 160 -11.71 14.14 4.39
N ILE A 161 -12.32 13.00 4.08
CA ILE A 161 -11.65 11.86 3.45
C ILE A 161 -12.35 11.49 2.15
N TYR A 162 -11.59 11.38 1.07
CA TYR A 162 -12.04 10.73 -0.16
C TYR A 162 -11.69 9.26 -0.10
N ALA A 163 -12.63 8.38 -0.45
CA ALA A 163 -12.48 6.94 -0.46
C ALA A 163 -12.80 6.36 -1.85
N SER A 164 -11.99 5.41 -2.34
CA SER A 164 -12.33 4.64 -3.55
C SER A 164 -11.69 3.24 -3.55
N PRO A 165 -12.46 2.16 -3.78
CA PRO A 165 -11.92 0.81 -3.87
C PRO A 165 -11.28 0.51 -5.24
N TYR A 166 -11.46 1.39 -6.23
CA TYR A 166 -11.22 1.05 -7.62
C TYR A 166 -9.73 1.07 -8.01
N THR A 167 -9.28 0.06 -8.75
CA THR A 167 -7.92 -0.04 -9.29
C THR A 167 -7.90 -0.23 -10.82
N PRO A 168 -6.87 0.25 -11.54
CA PRO A 168 -6.67 -0.14 -12.93
C PRO A 168 -6.53 -1.66 -13.04
N GLY A 169 -7.20 -2.28 -14.01
CA GLY A 169 -7.16 -3.73 -14.19
C GLY A 169 -5.80 -4.21 -14.69
N PHE A 170 -5.18 -5.12 -13.96
CA PHE A 170 -4.03 -5.92 -14.41
C PHE A 170 -4.45 -7.37 -14.73
N ALA A 171 -5.47 -7.88 -14.03
CA ALA A 171 -6.11 -9.18 -14.22
C ALA A 171 -7.65 -9.00 -14.25
N THR A 172 -8.42 -10.07 -14.06
CA THR A 172 -9.87 -9.98 -13.83
C THR A 172 -10.17 -10.16 -12.34
N SER A 173 -10.53 -9.08 -11.66
CA SER A 173 -10.94 -9.06 -10.26
C SER A 173 -11.99 -7.95 -10.01
N ALA A 174 -12.52 -7.86 -8.78
CA ALA A 174 -13.54 -6.87 -8.45
C ALA A 174 -12.99 -5.44 -8.43
N PHE A 175 -13.88 -4.46 -8.59
CA PHE A 175 -13.55 -3.03 -8.54
C PHE A 175 -12.47 -2.57 -9.53
N GLN A 176 -12.29 -3.29 -10.64
CA GLN A 176 -11.32 -2.91 -11.66
C GLN A 176 -11.91 -2.07 -12.79
N TYR A 177 -11.07 -1.25 -13.41
CA TYR A 177 -11.42 -0.47 -14.60
C TYR A 177 -10.25 -0.39 -15.60
N PRO A 178 -10.51 -0.16 -16.90
CA PRO A 178 -9.45 0.03 -17.88
C PRO A 178 -8.47 1.15 -17.49
N SER A 179 -7.16 0.92 -17.63
CA SER A 179 -6.13 1.91 -17.29
C SER A 179 -6.23 3.20 -18.11
N SER A 180 -6.86 3.17 -19.27
CA SER A 180 -7.16 4.33 -20.12
C SER A 180 -8.34 5.18 -19.64
N ASN A 181 -9.06 4.76 -18.60
CA ASN A 181 -10.19 5.50 -18.06
C ASN A 181 -9.75 6.43 -16.91
N ASP A 182 -9.94 7.74 -17.10
CA ASP A 182 -9.75 8.74 -16.06
C ASP A 182 -11.03 8.87 -15.22
N ARG A 183 -10.98 8.33 -14.00
CA ARG A 183 -12.08 8.39 -13.03
C ARG A 183 -11.97 9.55 -12.05
N PHE A 184 -10.76 10.08 -11.85
CA PHE A 184 -10.40 10.88 -10.69
C PHE A 184 -10.28 12.37 -10.98
N ASN A 185 -10.23 12.75 -12.25
CA ASN A 185 -10.05 14.14 -12.67
C ASN A 185 -11.25 14.69 -13.46
N HIS A 186 -11.33 16.01 -13.50
CA HIS A 186 -12.29 16.71 -14.35
C HIS A 186 -11.98 16.48 -15.84
N PRO A 187 -13.01 16.44 -16.71
CA PRO A 187 -12.82 16.27 -18.15
C PRO A 187 -11.83 17.26 -18.78
N ASP A 188 -11.81 18.50 -18.28
CA ASP A 188 -10.98 19.60 -18.79
C ASP A 188 -9.47 19.36 -18.63
N ILE A 189 -9.06 18.42 -17.77
CA ILE A 189 -7.66 18.10 -17.50
C ILE A 189 -7.32 16.63 -17.78
N THR A 190 -8.28 15.85 -18.30
CA THR A 190 -8.02 14.47 -18.72
C THR A 190 -7.16 14.48 -19.98
N PRO A 191 -6.06 13.70 -20.03
CA PRO A 191 -5.22 13.59 -21.22
C PRO A 191 -6.00 13.12 -22.45
N SER A 192 -5.63 13.59 -23.64
CA SER A 192 -6.33 13.28 -24.89
C SER A 192 -6.35 11.79 -25.26
N TRP A 193 -5.39 11.00 -24.78
CA TRP A 193 -5.33 9.55 -24.98
C TRP A 193 -6.27 8.77 -24.04
N ALA A 194 -6.78 9.42 -22.99
CA ALA A 194 -7.60 8.80 -21.97
C ALA A 194 -9.08 9.15 -22.15
N LYS A 195 -9.95 8.23 -21.74
CA LYS A 195 -11.39 8.44 -21.70
C LYS A 195 -11.78 8.92 -20.31
N ASN A 196 -12.31 10.15 -20.19
CA ASN A 196 -12.89 10.57 -18.91
C ASN A 196 -14.18 9.77 -18.65
N VAL A 197 -14.22 9.08 -17.51
CA VAL A 197 -15.41 8.38 -17.00
C VAL A 197 -15.74 8.83 -15.57
N GLY A 198 -15.18 9.98 -15.17
CA GLY A 198 -15.36 10.55 -13.85
C GLY A 198 -16.82 10.88 -13.56
N THR A 199 -17.25 10.55 -12.36
CA THR A 199 -18.56 10.91 -11.83
C THR A 199 -18.40 11.90 -10.68
N LYS A 200 -19.50 12.50 -10.22
CA LYS A 200 -19.49 13.33 -9.01
C LYS A 200 -18.92 12.62 -7.78
N LYS A 201 -18.99 11.28 -7.73
CA LYS A 201 -18.46 10.48 -6.63
C LYS A 201 -17.00 10.08 -6.83
N SER A 202 -16.55 9.90 -8.07
CA SER A 202 -15.20 9.38 -8.34
C SER A 202 -14.17 10.49 -8.60
N ILE A 203 -14.59 11.69 -8.98
CA ILE A 203 -13.67 12.83 -9.10
C ILE A 203 -13.26 13.28 -7.70
N ILE A 204 -11.96 13.34 -7.44
CA ILE A 204 -11.43 13.73 -6.13
C ILE A 204 -11.56 15.27 -6.00
N PRO A 205 -12.28 15.77 -4.98
CA PRO A 205 -12.41 17.22 -4.77
C PRO A 205 -11.15 17.82 -4.14
N GLU A 206 -10.93 19.12 -4.36
CA GLU A 206 -9.74 19.87 -3.89
C GLU A 206 -9.65 20.02 -2.36
N ASP A 207 -10.77 19.89 -1.66
CA ASP A 207 -10.90 20.24 -0.24
C ASP A 207 -10.85 19.02 0.69
N VAL A 208 -10.06 17.99 0.34
CA VAL A 208 -9.92 16.77 1.16
C VAL A 208 -8.60 16.77 1.92
N ASP A 209 -8.66 16.38 3.19
CA ASP A 209 -7.48 16.23 4.03
C ASP A 209 -6.78 14.90 3.76
N ILE A 210 -7.56 13.86 3.47
CA ILE A 210 -7.09 12.49 3.31
C ILE A 210 -7.67 11.89 2.02
N VAL A 211 -6.84 11.18 1.26
CA VAL A 211 -7.27 10.29 0.19
C VAL A 211 -6.97 8.86 0.61
N MET A 212 -7.94 7.98 0.53
CA MET A 212 -7.81 6.55 0.79
C MET A 212 -8.27 5.79 -0.45
N THR A 213 -7.33 5.12 -1.11
CA THR A 213 -7.61 4.29 -2.29
C THR A 213 -7.11 2.88 -2.05
N HIS A 214 -7.64 1.90 -2.77
CA HIS A 214 -7.07 0.56 -2.66
C HIS A 214 -5.70 0.48 -3.34
N GLY A 215 -5.62 0.88 -4.62
CA GLY A 215 -4.38 0.89 -5.38
C GLY A 215 -3.54 2.17 -5.23
N PRO A 216 -2.24 2.09 -5.55
CA PRO A 216 -1.32 3.22 -5.48
C PRO A 216 -1.44 4.18 -6.69
N PRO A 217 -1.00 5.43 -6.55
CA PRO A 217 -0.73 6.29 -7.71
C PRO A 217 0.54 5.85 -8.44
N LYS A 218 0.57 6.03 -9.76
CA LYS A 218 1.71 5.61 -10.60
C LYS A 218 3.03 6.24 -10.14
N TYR A 219 4.11 5.46 -10.15
CA TYR A 219 5.46 5.82 -9.70
C TYR A 219 5.59 6.18 -8.21
N ILE A 220 4.62 5.86 -7.37
CA ILE A 220 4.64 6.15 -5.94
C ILE A 220 4.30 4.87 -5.18
N LEU A 221 5.35 4.17 -4.73
CA LEU A 221 5.24 2.92 -3.95
C LEU A 221 4.40 1.85 -4.68
N ASP A 222 4.56 1.76 -5.99
CA ASP A 222 3.77 0.93 -6.92
C ASP A 222 4.65 0.01 -7.79
N ASP A 223 5.90 -0.19 -7.39
CA ASP A 223 6.83 -1.09 -8.06
C ASP A 223 6.51 -2.55 -7.71
N THR A 224 6.49 -3.41 -8.72
CA THR A 224 6.35 -4.87 -8.57
C THR A 224 7.72 -5.57 -8.58
N ASP A 225 7.73 -6.87 -8.31
CA ASP A 225 8.93 -7.72 -8.33
C ASP A 225 9.70 -7.69 -9.65
N ASN A 226 8.99 -7.47 -10.76
CA ASN A 226 9.58 -7.37 -12.09
C ASN A 226 10.12 -5.97 -12.41
N GLY A 227 9.98 -5.01 -11.49
CA GLY A 227 10.33 -3.60 -11.69
C GLY A 227 9.30 -2.79 -12.48
N ASP A 228 8.12 -3.37 -12.74
CA ASP A 228 7.03 -2.67 -13.41
C ASP A 228 6.26 -1.78 -12.44
N SER A 229 5.87 -0.60 -12.90
CA SER A 229 5.01 0.34 -12.17
C SER A 229 3.55 0.10 -12.53
N VAL A 230 2.76 -0.32 -11.55
CA VAL A 230 1.34 -0.72 -11.74
C VAL A 230 0.34 0.31 -11.23
N GLY A 231 0.80 1.42 -10.66
CA GLY A 231 -0.06 2.44 -10.10
C GLY A 231 -0.86 3.21 -11.15
N CYS A 232 -1.92 3.88 -10.68
CA CYS A 232 -2.81 4.64 -11.57
C CYS A 232 -2.24 6.02 -11.91
N GLU A 233 -2.08 6.28 -13.21
CA GLU A 233 -1.60 7.56 -13.75
C GLU A 233 -2.57 8.71 -13.47
N HIS A 234 -3.87 8.46 -13.66
CA HIS A 234 -4.92 9.44 -13.39
C HIS A 234 -5.02 9.76 -11.90
N LEU A 235 -4.81 8.78 -11.02
CA LEU A 235 -4.76 8.99 -9.58
C LEU A 235 -3.56 9.85 -9.20
N ARG A 236 -2.36 9.58 -9.76
CA ARG A 236 -1.17 10.42 -9.56
C ARG A 236 -1.45 11.88 -9.92
N ASN A 237 -2.09 12.12 -11.06
CA ASN A 237 -2.44 13.48 -11.49
C ASN A 237 -3.45 14.13 -10.55
N ALA A 238 -4.45 13.38 -10.07
CA ALA A 238 -5.42 13.87 -9.09
C ALA A 238 -4.76 14.24 -7.75
N ILE A 239 -3.81 13.43 -7.27
CA ILE A 239 -3.05 13.71 -6.04
C ILE A 239 -2.17 14.95 -6.21
N ALA A 240 -1.56 15.15 -7.37
CA ALA A 240 -0.76 16.34 -7.65
C ALA A 240 -1.60 17.62 -7.71
N ARG A 241 -2.85 17.51 -8.17
CA ARG A 241 -3.84 18.58 -8.19
C ARG A 241 -4.35 18.92 -6.79
N VAL A 242 -4.86 17.91 -6.08
CA VAL A 242 -5.57 18.05 -4.79
C VAL A 242 -4.65 18.25 -3.60
N GLN A 243 -3.45 17.65 -3.63
CA GLN A 243 -2.42 17.79 -2.59
C GLN A 243 -2.94 17.48 -1.16
N PRO A 244 -3.58 16.30 -0.92
CA PRO A 244 -4.09 15.95 0.40
C PRO A 244 -2.95 15.83 1.42
N ARG A 245 -3.22 15.97 2.72
CA ARG A 245 -2.17 15.79 3.74
C ARG A 245 -1.67 14.34 3.82
N LEU A 246 -2.57 13.39 3.57
CA LEU A 246 -2.30 11.96 3.61
C LEU A 246 -2.98 11.28 2.41
N HIS A 247 -2.23 10.44 1.70
CA HIS A 247 -2.75 9.47 0.77
C HIS A 247 -2.33 8.08 1.23
N CYS A 248 -3.27 7.25 1.66
CA CYS A 248 -3.01 5.88 2.07
C CYS A 248 -3.65 4.87 1.11
N PHE A 249 -2.94 3.78 0.87
CA PHE A 249 -3.32 2.72 -0.06
C PHE A 249 -2.61 1.41 0.27
N GLY A 250 -2.89 0.34 -0.49
CA GLY A 250 -2.24 -0.95 -0.40
C GLY A 250 -2.12 -1.59 -1.79
N HIS A 251 -2.67 -2.80 -1.95
CA HIS A 251 -2.79 -3.57 -3.19
C HIS A 251 -1.46 -4.13 -3.74
N VAL A 252 -0.43 -3.29 -3.81
CA VAL A 252 0.90 -3.71 -4.26
C VAL A 252 1.68 -4.25 -3.07
N HIS A 253 1.80 -5.57 -3.03
CA HIS A 253 2.65 -6.29 -2.10
C HIS A 253 4.07 -6.23 -2.64
N LEU A 254 5.02 -6.08 -1.74
CA LEU A 254 6.29 -5.50 -2.11
C LEU A 254 7.35 -6.59 -2.22
N PRO A 255 8.31 -6.48 -3.14
CA PRO A 255 9.20 -7.59 -3.49
C PRO A 255 9.99 -8.16 -2.31
N GLU A 256 10.12 -9.48 -2.29
CA GLU A 256 10.85 -10.22 -1.26
C GLU A 256 12.32 -9.82 -1.12
N LYS A 257 12.96 -9.24 -2.16
CA LYS A 257 14.41 -8.99 -2.19
C LYS A 257 14.77 -7.52 -2.34
N GLY A 258 15.37 -6.97 -1.28
CA GLY A 258 16.02 -5.67 -1.28
C GLY A 258 15.09 -4.47 -1.12
N TRP A 259 13.79 -4.71 -1.04
CA TRP A 259 12.78 -3.67 -0.91
C TRP A 259 12.60 -3.23 0.55
N LYS A 260 12.27 -1.95 0.76
CA LYS A 260 12.07 -1.36 2.09
C LYS A 260 10.64 -0.86 2.23
N TYR A 261 9.91 -1.45 3.18
CA TYR A 261 8.57 -1.01 3.58
C TYR A 261 8.56 0.43 4.13
N GLU A 262 8.21 1.37 3.25
CA GLU A 262 8.45 2.81 3.39
C GLU A 262 7.25 3.67 2.99
N ALA A 263 7.37 4.97 3.29
CA ALA A 263 6.42 6.00 2.94
C ALA A 263 7.15 7.11 2.17
N HIS A 264 6.45 7.71 1.21
CA HIS A 264 6.92 8.84 0.43
C HIS A 264 6.29 10.13 0.93
N ARG A 265 7.09 11.17 1.10
CA ARG A 265 6.59 12.52 1.22
C ARG A 265 6.74 13.22 -0.13
N LEU A 266 5.62 13.67 -0.67
CA LEU A 266 5.56 14.44 -1.90
C LEU A 266 5.60 15.93 -1.55
N GLN A 267 6.51 16.66 -2.17
CA GLN A 267 6.55 18.12 -2.11
C GLN A 267 6.27 18.70 -3.49
N TYR A 268 5.30 19.60 -3.56
CA TYR A 268 4.87 20.21 -4.81
C TYR A 268 5.62 21.51 -5.08
N ARG A 269 6.32 21.57 -6.22
CA ARG A 269 6.94 22.81 -6.70
C ARG A 269 5.86 23.78 -7.18
N THR A 270 6.10 25.07 -6.98
CA THR A 270 5.33 26.11 -7.67
C THR A 270 5.58 25.97 -9.17
N PRO A 271 4.55 25.89 -10.03
CA PRO A 271 4.77 25.73 -11.46
C PRO A 271 5.59 26.91 -11.97
N MET A 272 6.81 26.65 -12.46
CA MET A 272 7.53 27.61 -13.28
C MET A 272 6.74 27.75 -14.59
N LYS A 273 6.39 28.98 -14.98
CA LYS A 273 5.93 29.26 -16.35
C LYS A 273 7.06 28.87 -17.31
N LEU A 274 7.01 27.66 -17.83
CA LEU A 274 7.82 27.26 -18.97
C LEU A 274 7.12 27.78 -20.23
N SER A 275 7.83 28.58 -21.00
CA SER A 275 7.41 28.99 -22.34
C SER A 275 7.52 27.79 -23.28
N GLY A 276 6.40 27.20 -23.66
CA GLY A 276 6.32 26.08 -24.60
C GLY A 276 5.59 24.90 -23.99
N GLY A 277 4.54 24.44 -24.69
CA GLY A 277 3.72 23.30 -24.29
C GLY A 277 4.56 22.03 -24.09
N ASP A 278 4.03 21.11 -23.27
CA ASP A 278 4.58 19.78 -22.95
C ASP A 278 5.34 19.64 -21.61
N SER A 279 5.03 20.42 -20.58
CA SER A 279 5.49 20.07 -19.22
C SER A 279 4.52 19.11 -18.54
N GLU A 280 4.85 17.82 -18.50
CA GLU A 280 4.10 16.84 -17.70
C GLU A 280 4.06 17.23 -16.21
N PRO A 281 2.96 16.96 -15.48
CA PRO A 281 2.87 17.17 -14.03
C PRO A 281 3.95 16.44 -13.21
N ILE A 282 4.62 15.45 -13.82
CA ILE A 282 5.64 14.58 -13.20
C ILE A 282 6.86 15.38 -12.68
N THR A 283 7.24 16.50 -13.32
CA THR A 283 8.48 17.22 -12.96
C THR A 283 8.37 18.10 -11.71
N ASN A 284 7.15 18.27 -11.16
CA ASN A 284 6.89 19.19 -10.05
C ASN A 284 6.74 18.51 -8.69
N VAL A 285 6.97 17.19 -8.60
CA VAL A 285 6.86 16.44 -7.34
C VAL A 285 8.24 15.97 -6.90
N ILE A 286 8.73 16.48 -5.77
CA ILE A 286 9.92 15.95 -5.09
C ILE A 286 9.45 14.84 -4.15
N LYS A 287 10.11 13.67 -4.20
CA LYS A 287 9.80 12.50 -3.37
C LYS A 287 10.91 12.32 -2.34
N ASP A 288 10.54 12.38 -1.06
CA ASP A 288 11.44 12.09 0.05
C ASP A 288 11.00 10.81 0.78
N TRP A 289 11.95 9.94 1.07
CA TRP A 289 11.75 8.74 1.87
C TRP A 289 11.66 9.10 3.35
N VAL A 290 10.61 8.65 4.04
CA VAL A 290 10.32 9.11 5.42
C VAL A 290 10.03 8.01 6.45
N GLY A 291 10.34 6.74 6.15
CA GLY A 291 10.15 5.60 7.06
C GLY A 291 11.28 5.42 8.10
N SER A 292 10.94 5.01 9.33
CA SER A 292 11.94 4.63 10.33
C SER A 292 12.16 3.10 10.41
N ASN A 293 13.42 2.69 10.55
CA ASN A 293 13.81 1.29 10.74
C ASN A 293 13.38 0.70 12.11
N GLN A 294 12.82 1.49 13.01
CA GLN A 294 12.51 1.07 14.39
C GLN A 294 11.27 0.18 14.55
N ALA A 295 10.53 -0.15 13.48
CA ALA A 295 9.26 -0.86 13.62
C ALA A 295 9.38 -2.26 14.22
N ARG A 296 10.48 -2.98 13.99
CA ARG A 296 10.67 -4.34 14.56
C ARG A 296 10.60 -4.36 16.09
N LYS A 297 10.94 -3.25 16.77
CA LYS A 297 10.85 -3.14 18.23
C LYS A 297 9.47 -2.66 18.71
N LYS A 298 8.77 -1.87 17.91
CA LYS A 298 7.52 -1.19 18.31
C LYS A 298 6.26 -1.92 17.86
N GLY A 299 6.35 -2.81 16.87
CA GLY A 299 5.19 -3.46 16.24
C GLY A 299 4.44 -2.58 15.23
N PHE A 300 4.93 -1.37 14.95
CA PHE A 300 4.36 -0.43 13.97
C PHE A 300 5.45 0.48 13.39
N ARG A 301 5.23 0.99 12.17
CA ARG A 301 6.04 2.01 11.51
C ARG A 301 5.52 3.40 11.85
N CYS A 302 6.43 4.37 11.88
CA CYS A 302 6.09 5.77 12.00
C CYS A 302 7.18 6.61 11.33
N LEU A 303 6.85 7.86 11.05
CA LEU A 303 7.82 8.86 10.59
C LEU A 303 8.91 9.08 11.64
N SER A 304 10.11 9.43 11.19
CA SER A 304 11.14 9.95 12.08
C SER A 304 10.68 11.30 12.69
N PRO A 305 11.18 11.71 13.87
CA PRO A 305 10.77 12.97 14.49
C PRO A 305 10.91 14.19 13.56
N GLY A 306 12.03 14.29 12.84
CA GLY A 306 12.26 15.40 11.89
C GLY A 306 11.35 15.34 10.65
N ALA A 307 11.06 14.15 10.11
CA ALA A 307 10.12 14.00 9.01
C ALA A 307 8.68 14.36 9.43
N ALA A 308 8.30 13.99 10.67
CA ALA A 308 7.00 14.33 11.25
C ALA A 308 6.87 15.84 11.46
N GLU A 309 7.90 16.52 11.97
CA GLU A 309 7.92 17.97 12.15
C GLU A 309 7.79 18.71 10.80
N GLN A 310 8.56 18.31 9.79
CA GLN A 310 8.47 18.91 8.45
C GLN A 310 7.08 18.75 7.83
N LEU A 311 6.45 17.58 7.98
CA LEU A 311 5.09 17.33 7.49
C LEU A 311 4.03 18.20 8.22
N ARG A 312 4.28 18.57 9.48
CA ARG A 312 3.39 19.46 10.24
C ARG A 312 3.55 20.92 9.82
N GLU A 313 4.77 21.36 9.58
CA GLU A 313 5.07 22.75 9.22
C GLU A 313 4.64 23.10 7.79
N ASN A 314 4.84 22.19 6.83
CA ASN A 314 4.58 22.46 5.42
C ASN A 314 3.24 21.87 4.96
N LYS A 315 2.26 22.76 4.74
CA LYS A 315 0.91 22.38 4.28
C LYS A 315 0.84 22.00 2.79
N ARG A 316 1.91 22.17 2.01
CA ARG A 316 1.98 21.78 0.57
C ARG A 316 2.73 20.47 0.39
N GLN A 317 2.48 19.52 1.29
CA GLN A 317 3.08 18.19 1.25
C GLN A 317 2.01 17.13 1.43
N THR A 318 2.19 16.02 0.71
CA THR A 318 1.37 14.83 0.85
C THR A 318 2.23 13.70 1.36
N LEU A 319 1.81 13.05 2.44
CA LEU A 319 2.39 11.79 2.85
C LEU A 319 1.67 10.65 2.12
N CYS A 320 2.38 9.88 1.30
CA CYS A 320 1.91 8.66 0.67
C CYS A 320 2.37 7.43 1.45
N VAL A 321 1.43 6.57 1.83
CA VAL A 321 1.70 5.36 2.62
C VAL A 321 1.11 4.15 1.89
N ASN A 322 1.98 3.24 1.46
CA ASN A 322 1.57 1.87 1.14
C ASN A 322 1.51 1.10 2.47
N ALA A 323 0.30 0.65 2.80
CA ALA A 323 -0.05 -0.01 4.05
C ALA A 323 -0.31 -1.52 3.87
N ALA A 324 0.02 -2.11 2.71
CA ALA A 324 -0.11 -3.54 2.48
C ALA A 324 0.67 -4.31 3.54
N MET A 325 -0.01 -5.17 4.30
CA MET A 325 0.61 -5.89 5.42
C MET A 325 1.09 -7.28 5.04
N GLU A 326 0.34 -7.94 4.14
CA GLU A 326 0.75 -9.22 3.58
C GLU A 326 2.01 -9.08 2.72
N GLY A 327 2.92 -10.05 2.88
CA GLY A 327 4.10 -10.20 2.05
C GLY A 327 4.02 -11.46 1.16
N GLY A 328 5.12 -11.80 0.49
CA GLY A 328 5.15 -12.84 -0.55
C GLY A 328 4.75 -14.26 -0.11
N GLN A 329 4.68 -14.52 1.20
CA GLN A 329 4.36 -15.84 1.77
C GLN A 329 2.92 -15.97 2.31
N GLY A 330 2.03 -15.01 2.03
CA GLY A 330 0.63 -15.06 2.50
C GLY A 330 0.49 -14.88 4.02
N ILE A 331 1.45 -14.15 4.63
CA ILE A 331 1.47 -13.82 6.05
C ILE A 331 1.68 -12.31 6.22
N LEU A 332 1.26 -11.77 7.37
CA LEU A 332 1.48 -10.36 7.70
C LEU A 332 2.96 -10.10 8.04
N GLU A 333 3.77 -9.88 7.01
CA GLU A 333 5.20 -9.59 7.14
C GLU A 333 5.46 -8.14 7.55
N HIS A 334 4.57 -7.23 7.17
CA HIS A 334 4.76 -5.80 7.34
C HIS A 334 3.88 -5.26 8.48
N PRO A 335 4.46 -4.47 9.40
CA PRO A 335 3.73 -3.89 10.50
C PRO A 335 2.91 -2.66 10.05
N PRO A 336 1.80 -2.33 10.75
CA PRO A 336 0.97 -1.15 10.46
C PRO A 336 1.75 0.17 10.44
N TRP A 337 1.16 1.19 9.82
CA TRP A 337 1.64 2.57 9.93
C TRP A 337 0.87 3.38 10.98
N LEU A 338 1.59 4.06 11.87
CA LEU A 338 1.05 5.05 12.79
C LEU A 338 1.50 6.45 12.35
N VAL A 339 0.55 7.26 11.87
CA VAL A 339 0.77 8.63 11.38
C VAL A 339 0.03 9.60 12.29
N THR A 340 0.63 10.76 12.58
CA THR A 340 -0.03 11.83 13.33
C THR A 340 -0.18 13.06 12.45
N LEU A 341 -1.41 13.52 12.25
CA LEU A 341 -1.72 14.74 11.51
C LEU A 341 -2.31 15.79 12.44
N ASP A 342 -1.90 17.03 12.27
CA ASP A 342 -2.49 18.17 12.98
C ASP A 342 -3.71 18.68 12.20
N LEU A 343 -4.91 18.30 12.63
CA LEU A 343 -6.15 18.65 11.95
C LEU A 343 -6.79 19.92 12.55
N PRO A 344 -7.54 20.70 11.76
CA PRO A 344 -8.24 21.87 12.28
C PRO A 344 -9.20 21.48 13.40
N ALA A 345 -9.14 22.20 14.53
CA ALA A 345 -10.16 22.13 15.56
C ALA A 345 -11.09 23.34 15.44
N PRO A 346 -12.39 23.21 15.78
CA PRO A 346 -13.26 24.36 15.92
C PRO A 346 -12.66 25.30 16.95
N LYS A 347 -12.73 26.61 16.66
CA LYS A 347 -12.37 27.63 17.65
C LYS A 347 -13.22 27.36 18.90
N PRO A 348 -12.66 27.42 20.12
CA PRO A 348 -13.46 27.36 21.32
C PRO A 348 -14.53 28.45 21.19
N GLN A 349 -15.80 28.03 21.12
CA GLN A 349 -16.90 28.96 21.30
C GLN A 349 -16.66 29.59 22.67
N GLY A 350 -16.46 30.90 22.68
CA GLY A 350 -16.10 31.62 23.90
C GLY A 350 -17.03 31.18 25.01
N LEU A 351 -16.49 30.54 26.05
CA LEU A 351 -17.19 30.40 27.31
C LEU A 351 -17.52 31.83 27.75
N TYR A 352 -18.77 32.22 27.54
CA TYR A 352 -19.37 33.30 28.30
C TYR A 352 -19.30 32.84 29.76
N ILE A 353 -18.26 33.28 30.46
CA ILE A 353 -18.26 33.27 31.92
C ILE A 353 -19.31 34.31 32.29
N PRO A 354 -20.46 33.94 32.88
CA PRO A 354 -21.34 34.94 33.43
C PRO A 354 -20.55 35.66 34.51
N THR A 355 -20.32 36.95 34.32
CA THR A 355 -19.82 37.83 35.36
C THR A 355 -20.79 37.76 36.53
N ILE A 356 -20.42 37.01 37.57
CA ILE A 356 -21.12 37.02 38.85
C ILE A 356 -20.92 38.42 39.43
N PRO A 357 -21.99 39.17 39.76
CA PRO A 357 -21.86 40.45 40.43
C PRO A 357 -21.23 40.26 41.81
N THR A 358 -20.10 40.94 42.03
CA THR A 358 -19.45 41.07 43.31
C THR A 358 -20.35 41.83 44.28
N ASN A 359 -20.90 41.14 45.27
CA ASN A 359 -21.20 41.68 46.59
C ASN A 359 -21.49 40.52 47.54
N ILE A 360 -20.57 40.25 48.47
CA ILE A 360 -20.80 39.90 49.87
C ILE A 360 -19.43 39.86 50.57
N THR A 361 -19.36 40.58 51.69
CA THR A 361 -18.24 40.75 52.64
C THR A 361 -18.00 39.49 53.49
N PRO A 362 -16.85 39.41 54.22
CA PRO A 362 -16.25 38.15 54.64
C PRO A 362 -16.69 37.71 56.04
N ILE A 363 -16.75 36.39 56.26
CA ILE A 363 -16.69 35.79 57.60
C ILE A 363 -15.61 34.71 57.60
N MET A 364 -14.62 34.89 58.49
CA MET A 364 -13.58 33.92 58.81
C MET A 364 -14.12 32.82 59.73
N SER A 365 -13.68 31.57 59.53
CA SER A 365 -13.11 30.78 60.63
C SER A 365 -12.30 29.59 60.11
N LEU A 366 -11.14 29.39 60.75
CA LEU A 366 -10.19 28.30 60.57
C LEU A 366 -10.73 26.95 61.05
N SER A 367 -10.29 25.85 60.41
CA SER A 367 -9.87 24.65 61.14
C SER A 367 -9.08 23.71 60.23
N SER A 368 -7.84 23.46 60.66
CA SER A 368 -6.84 22.54 60.15
C SER A 368 -7.24 21.08 60.37
N SER A 369 -6.77 20.16 59.49
CA SER A 369 -5.95 19.00 59.87
C SER A 369 -5.71 18.06 58.69
N LEU A 370 -4.43 17.90 58.34
CA LEU A 370 -3.87 16.87 57.46
C LEU A 370 -3.42 15.69 58.33
N VAL A 371 -3.71 14.45 57.92
CA VAL A 371 -3.11 13.24 58.50
C VAL A 371 -2.44 12.43 57.37
N PRO A 372 -1.16 12.06 57.49
CA PRO A 372 -0.45 11.24 56.51
C PRO A 372 -0.58 9.73 56.80
N TYR A 373 -0.72 8.92 55.74
CA TYR A 373 -0.71 7.46 55.81
C TYR A 373 0.67 6.90 55.43
N ARG A 374 1.25 6.04 56.26
CA ARG A 374 2.42 5.20 55.98
C ARG A 374 2.21 3.79 56.56
N PRO A 375 2.71 2.71 55.92
CA PRO A 375 2.44 1.31 56.31
C PRO A 375 3.58 0.66 57.10
N SER A 376 3.28 -0.40 57.88
CA SER A 376 4.21 -1.38 58.49
C SER A 376 3.42 -2.68 58.88
N PRO A 377 4.04 -3.80 59.32
CA PRO A 377 4.46 -4.91 58.45
C PRO A 377 4.01 -6.32 58.92
N VAL A 378 4.48 -7.31 58.15
CA VAL A 378 4.54 -8.78 58.28
C VAL A 378 4.46 -9.39 59.69
N ASN A 379 3.73 -10.51 59.81
CA ASN A 379 3.84 -11.47 60.91
C ASN A 379 4.04 -12.91 60.42
N THR A 380 4.67 -13.68 61.32
CA THR A 380 5.56 -14.84 61.16
C THR A 380 4.86 -16.21 61.13
N MET A 381 5.58 -17.22 60.63
CA MET A 381 5.26 -18.65 60.61
C MET A 381 5.10 -19.31 61.99
N THR A 382 4.43 -20.48 62.02
CA THR A 382 4.74 -21.57 62.97
C THR A 382 4.49 -22.96 62.36
N LEU A 383 5.39 -23.88 62.69
CA LEU A 383 5.51 -25.28 62.25
C LEU A 383 4.46 -26.21 62.88
N GLN A 384 4.15 -27.33 62.21
CA GLN A 384 4.19 -28.64 62.86
C GLN A 384 4.47 -29.79 61.87
N GLN A 385 5.43 -30.63 62.25
CA GLN A 385 5.89 -31.86 61.59
C GLN A 385 4.98 -33.06 61.92
N GLN A 386 4.94 -34.08 61.05
CA GLN A 386 4.94 -35.49 61.46
C GLN A 386 5.73 -36.40 60.47
N SER A 387 6.84 -36.96 61.00
CA SER A 387 7.42 -38.32 60.94
C SER A 387 6.94 -39.33 59.85
N SER A 388 7.80 -39.81 58.93
CA SER A 388 8.66 -41.04 58.96
C SER A 388 7.89 -42.38 59.08
N THR A 389 8.03 -43.38 58.18
CA THR A 389 9.14 -44.38 58.18
C THR A 389 9.03 -45.45 57.05
N LEU A 390 10.20 -45.82 56.49
CA LEU A 390 10.81 -47.14 56.11
C LEU A 390 10.04 -48.28 55.37
N ILE A 391 10.61 -48.77 54.25
CA ILE A 391 11.12 -50.17 53.96
C ILE A 391 11.48 -50.34 52.44
N SER A 392 12.36 -51.31 52.14
CA SER A 392 13.41 -51.37 51.10
C SER A 392 13.13 -52.14 49.79
N SER A 393 13.70 -51.61 48.67
CA SER A 393 14.32 -52.25 47.47
C SER A 393 13.48 -53.23 46.60
N ARG A 394 13.24 -53.04 45.28
CA ARG A 394 14.22 -53.01 44.17
C ARG A 394 13.53 -52.66 42.84
N LEU A 395 14.24 -51.90 42.00
CA LEU A 395 14.25 -51.92 40.52
C LEU A 395 13.02 -51.43 39.71
N PHE A 396 12.68 -50.15 39.84
CA PHE A 396 12.43 -49.25 38.69
C PHE A 396 12.37 -47.83 39.26
N THR A 397 13.34 -46.97 38.97
CA THR A 397 13.20 -45.57 39.38
C THR A 397 12.07 -44.96 38.56
N GLN A 398 11.19 -44.18 39.18
CA GLN A 398 10.10 -43.48 38.49
C GLN A 398 10.64 -42.64 37.31
N GLN A 399 11.87 -42.13 37.45
CA GLN A 399 12.64 -41.47 36.38
C GLN A 399 13.01 -42.39 35.21
N ALA A 400 13.42 -43.64 35.43
CA ALA A 400 13.71 -44.58 34.34
C ALA A 400 12.43 -45.00 33.61
N GLY A 401 11.33 -45.19 34.34
CA GLY A 401 10.02 -45.48 33.73
C GLY A 401 9.47 -44.30 32.94
N MET A 402 9.61 -43.07 33.43
CA MET A 402 9.28 -41.87 32.67
C MET A 402 10.16 -41.75 31.43
N ALA A 403 11.48 -41.99 31.54
CA ALA A 403 12.39 -41.89 30.39
C ALA A 403 12.03 -42.89 29.28
N ILE A 404 11.78 -44.16 29.63
CA ILE A 404 11.36 -45.20 28.66
C ILE A 404 9.98 -44.87 28.07
N ALA A 405 9.04 -44.40 28.89
CA ALA A 405 7.72 -43.99 28.42
C ALA A 405 7.80 -42.80 27.45
N THR A 406 8.62 -41.78 27.75
CA THR A 406 8.81 -40.65 26.85
C THR A 406 9.47 -41.05 25.55
N GLU A 407 10.46 -41.94 25.57
CA GLU A 407 11.13 -42.40 24.35
C GLU A 407 10.17 -43.21 23.45
N LEU A 408 9.37 -44.11 24.03
CA LEU A 408 8.32 -44.81 23.30
C LEU A 408 7.27 -43.85 22.72
N LEU A 409 6.90 -42.80 23.44
CA LEU A 409 5.95 -41.79 22.98
C LEU A 409 6.53 -40.98 21.81
N TYR A 410 7.82 -40.63 21.86
CA TYR A 410 8.52 -39.99 20.74
C TYR A 410 8.61 -40.89 19.51
N ARG A 411 8.88 -42.19 19.68
CA ARG A 411 8.90 -43.14 18.55
C ARG A 411 7.54 -43.31 17.89
N ILE A 412 6.48 -43.41 18.69
CA ILE A 412 5.10 -43.51 18.17
C ILE A 412 4.72 -42.21 17.47
N LEU A 413 5.03 -41.04 18.05
CA LEU A 413 4.77 -39.75 17.42
C LEU A 413 5.54 -39.60 16.10
N PHE A 414 6.81 -40.00 16.08
CA PHE A 414 7.64 -39.95 14.88
C PHE A 414 7.10 -40.87 13.77
N ASP A 415 6.63 -42.08 14.10
CA ASP A 415 6.04 -42.99 13.12
C ASP A 415 4.70 -42.45 12.57
N ILE A 416 3.88 -41.82 13.41
CA ILE A 416 2.62 -41.16 12.99
C ILE A 416 2.94 -39.98 12.05
N VAL A 417 3.89 -39.11 12.41
CA VAL A 417 4.29 -37.98 11.58
C VAL A 417 4.83 -38.45 10.23
N ASN A 418 5.67 -39.48 10.20
CA ASN A 418 6.20 -40.02 8.95
C ASN A 418 5.11 -40.63 8.06
N ARG A 419 4.14 -41.37 8.63
CA ARG A 419 3.00 -41.89 7.87
C ARG A 419 2.13 -40.78 7.29
N LEU A 420 1.97 -39.69 8.03
CA LEU A 420 1.22 -38.51 7.59
C LEU A 420 1.96 -37.78 6.47
N LEU A 421 3.29 -37.63 6.60
CA LEU A 421 4.15 -37.05 5.56
C LEU A 421 4.11 -37.88 4.26
N SER A 422 4.22 -39.21 4.35
CA SER A 422 4.14 -40.10 3.18
C SER A 422 2.76 -40.12 2.52
N SER A 423 1.71 -39.83 3.29
CA SER A 423 0.34 -39.73 2.74
C SER A 423 0.14 -38.38 2.03
N LEU A 424 0.67 -37.29 2.58
CA LEU A 424 0.70 -35.99 1.93
C LEU A 424 1.52 -36.00 0.65
N GLN A 425 2.69 -36.66 0.65
CA GLN A 425 3.52 -36.82 -0.56
C GLN A 425 2.79 -37.60 -1.67
N ARG A 426 2.00 -38.62 -1.31
CA ARG A 426 1.20 -39.39 -2.28
C ARG A 426 0.02 -38.59 -2.83
N LEU A 427 -0.66 -37.81 -2.00
CA LEU A 427 -1.73 -36.91 -2.43
C LEU A 427 -1.19 -35.81 -3.36
N ALA A 428 -0.04 -35.23 -3.04
CA ALA A 428 0.63 -34.24 -3.88
C ALA A 428 1.08 -34.82 -5.23
N ALA A 429 1.58 -36.06 -5.25
CA ALA A 429 1.93 -36.73 -6.51
C ALA A 429 0.68 -37.00 -7.38
N GLN A 430 -0.43 -37.43 -6.78
CA GLN A 430 -1.69 -37.66 -7.50
C GLN A 430 -2.27 -36.36 -8.07
N SER A 431 -2.28 -35.27 -7.30
CA SER A 431 -2.78 -33.98 -7.79
C SER A 431 -1.90 -33.40 -8.90
N MET A 432 -0.58 -33.61 -8.84
CA MET A 432 0.34 -33.22 -9.91
C MET A 432 0.14 -34.05 -11.19
N ASP A 433 -0.12 -35.35 -11.08
CA ASP A 433 -0.42 -36.20 -12.24
C ASP A 433 -1.76 -35.84 -12.90
N GLU A 434 -2.79 -35.51 -12.11
CA GLU A 434 -4.08 -35.01 -12.60
C GLU A 434 -3.94 -33.65 -13.30
N ALA A 435 -3.15 -32.73 -12.72
CA ALA A 435 -2.85 -31.43 -13.33
C ALA A 435 -2.07 -31.60 -14.65
N SER A 436 -1.10 -32.53 -14.69
CA SER A 436 -0.31 -32.85 -15.88
C SER A 436 -1.17 -33.43 -17.01
N THR A 437 -2.06 -34.38 -16.69
CA THR A 437 -2.99 -34.95 -17.68
C THR A 437 -4.00 -33.93 -18.19
N TRP A 438 -4.49 -33.04 -17.32
CA TRP A 438 -5.34 -31.93 -17.73
C TRP A 438 -4.62 -30.94 -18.67
N LEU A 439 -3.37 -30.59 -18.38
CA LEU A 439 -2.52 -29.74 -19.22
C LEU A 439 -2.25 -30.37 -20.59
N GLN A 440 -1.92 -31.66 -20.63
CA GLN A 440 -1.70 -32.39 -21.89
C GLN A 440 -2.97 -32.42 -22.75
N ARG A 441 -4.13 -32.67 -22.14
CA ARG A 441 -5.42 -32.62 -22.84
C ARG A 441 -5.71 -31.23 -23.41
N LYS A 442 -5.48 -30.16 -22.65
CA LYS A 442 -5.66 -28.78 -23.11
C LYS A 442 -4.70 -28.38 -24.23
N LEU A 443 -3.48 -28.90 -24.22
CA LEU A 443 -2.51 -28.70 -25.30
C LEU A 443 -2.93 -29.44 -26.57
N GLN A 444 -3.49 -30.64 -26.46
CA GLN A 444 -4.00 -31.41 -27.60
C GLN A 444 -5.22 -30.74 -28.23
N GLU A 445 -6.21 -30.31 -27.42
CA GLU A 445 -7.38 -29.56 -27.89
C GLU A 445 -6.98 -28.29 -28.67
N ARG A 446 -5.91 -27.59 -28.23
CA ARG A 446 -5.36 -26.42 -28.93
C ARG A 446 -4.60 -26.75 -30.22
N ARG A 447 -3.98 -27.92 -30.31
CA ARG A 447 -3.35 -28.39 -31.55
C ARG A 447 -4.40 -28.73 -32.60
N ASP A 448 -5.47 -29.41 -32.18
CA ASP A 448 -6.55 -29.83 -33.08
C ASP A 448 -7.36 -28.62 -33.58
N ALA A 449 -7.54 -27.59 -32.75
CA ALA A 449 -8.12 -26.31 -33.17
C ALA A 449 -7.24 -25.53 -34.17
N ARG A 450 -5.92 -25.69 -34.12
CA ARG A 450 -4.98 -25.05 -35.07
C ARG A 450 -4.95 -25.73 -36.43
N THR A 451 -5.10 -27.06 -36.49
CA THR A 451 -5.23 -27.78 -37.75
C THR A 451 -6.55 -27.48 -38.47
N LEU A 452 -7.63 -27.21 -37.72
CA LEU A 452 -8.92 -26.77 -38.27
C LEU A 452 -8.90 -25.33 -38.82
N ASN A 453 -8.18 -24.39 -38.18
CA ASN A 453 -8.14 -22.98 -38.60
C ASN A 453 -7.10 -22.66 -39.71
N SER A 454 -6.20 -23.58 -40.03
CA SER A 454 -5.17 -23.38 -41.07
C SER A 454 -5.78 -23.24 -42.49
N SER A 455 -6.92 -23.89 -42.75
CA SER A 455 -7.58 -23.87 -44.06
C SER A 455 -8.30 -22.55 -44.38
N ASP A 456 -8.76 -21.80 -43.38
CA ASP A 456 -9.41 -20.50 -43.56
C ASP A 456 -8.43 -19.32 -43.52
N GLY A 457 -7.33 -19.43 -42.78
CA GLY A 457 -6.27 -18.40 -42.75
C GLY A 457 -5.59 -18.19 -44.10
N LEU A 458 -5.42 -19.25 -44.90
CA LEU A 458 -4.83 -19.19 -46.24
C LEU A 458 -5.69 -18.40 -47.25
N LYS A 459 -7.02 -18.43 -47.10
CA LYS A 459 -7.95 -17.71 -48.00
C LYS A 459 -7.96 -16.20 -47.74
N ILE A 460 -7.85 -15.80 -46.47
CA ILE A 460 -7.84 -14.39 -46.08
C ILE A 460 -6.56 -13.70 -46.56
N VAL A 461 -5.41 -14.35 -46.42
CA VAL A 461 -4.12 -13.81 -46.87
C VAL A 461 -4.08 -13.63 -48.39
N GLN A 462 -4.66 -14.57 -49.14
CA GLN A 462 -4.76 -14.45 -50.60
C GLN A 462 -5.65 -13.29 -51.04
N GLU A 463 -6.79 -13.08 -50.36
CA GLU A 463 -7.73 -12.01 -50.72
C GLU A 463 -7.22 -10.62 -50.33
N VAL A 464 -6.50 -10.50 -49.21
CA VAL A 464 -5.80 -9.28 -48.81
C VAL A 464 -4.67 -8.94 -49.78
N GLY A 465 -3.92 -9.94 -50.27
CA GLY A 465 -2.90 -9.75 -51.31
C GLY A 465 -3.48 -9.24 -52.63
N ARG A 466 -4.63 -9.79 -53.04
CA ARG A 466 -5.35 -9.38 -54.26
C ARG A 466 -5.84 -7.93 -54.17
N LEU A 467 -6.32 -7.50 -53.00
CA LEU A 467 -6.80 -6.12 -52.76
C LEU A 467 -5.64 -5.11 -52.69
N ALA A 468 -4.48 -5.50 -52.16
CA ALA A 468 -3.30 -4.64 -52.10
C ALA A 468 -2.71 -4.34 -53.49
N GLU A 469 -2.67 -5.34 -54.39
CA GLU A 469 -2.25 -5.15 -55.78
C GLU A 469 -3.20 -4.24 -56.57
N GLN A 470 -4.51 -4.35 -56.34
CA GLN A 470 -5.51 -3.49 -56.99
C GLN A 470 -5.41 -2.01 -56.56
N GLN A 471 -4.83 -1.73 -55.39
CA GLN A 471 -4.65 -0.38 -54.85
C GLN A 471 -3.23 0.17 -55.09
N GLY A 472 -2.40 -0.53 -55.90
CA GLY A 472 -1.09 -0.04 -56.31
C GLY A 472 0.01 -0.16 -55.25
N PHE A 473 -0.19 -0.98 -54.21
CA PHE A 473 0.87 -1.29 -53.25
C PHE A 473 1.83 -2.32 -53.86
N ILE A 474 3.11 -1.98 -53.94
CA ILE A 474 4.17 -2.92 -54.37
C ILE A 474 4.35 -3.95 -53.25
N THR A 475 3.85 -5.16 -53.47
CA THR A 475 4.05 -6.30 -52.58
C THR A 475 5.47 -6.84 -52.76
N CYS A 476 6.25 -6.91 -51.68
CA CYS A 476 7.53 -7.61 -51.67
C CYS A 476 7.24 -9.11 -51.45
N PRO A 477 7.64 -10.02 -52.35
CA PRO A 477 7.33 -11.42 -52.19
C PRO A 477 8.22 -12.05 -51.10
N LEU A 478 7.59 -12.49 -50.01
CA LEU A 478 8.17 -13.43 -49.05
C LEU A 478 8.26 -14.83 -49.67
N THR A 479 9.10 -14.98 -50.68
CA THR A 479 9.57 -16.28 -51.14
C THR A 479 11.06 -16.18 -51.42
N GLY A 480 11.86 -16.88 -50.62
CA GLY A 480 13.31 -16.89 -50.72
C GLY A 480 13.77 -17.33 -52.12
N ARG A 481 14.33 -16.39 -52.87
CA ARG A 481 15.31 -16.65 -53.92
C ARG A 481 16.21 -15.44 -54.08
N ALA A 482 17.50 -15.66 -53.89
CA ALA A 482 18.54 -14.67 -54.15
C ALA A 482 18.52 -14.25 -55.62
N MET A 483 18.67 -12.96 -55.89
CA MET A 483 19.06 -12.43 -57.19
C MET A 483 20.20 -11.41 -57.02
N PRO A 484 21.11 -11.32 -58.01
CA PRO A 484 22.46 -10.78 -57.83
C PRO A 484 22.55 -9.28 -58.05
N ASP A 485 23.64 -8.73 -57.51
CA ASP A 485 24.15 -7.36 -57.62
C ASP A 485 23.87 -6.63 -58.94
N ALA A 486 23.34 -5.41 -58.83
CA ALA A 486 23.47 -4.38 -59.85
C ALA A 486 23.67 -3.00 -59.21
N ASN A 487 24.88 -2.48 -59.40
CA ASN A 487 25.36 -1.14 -59.05
C ASN A 487 24.39 0.00 -59.38
N LEU A 488 24.05 0.84 -58.39
CA LEU A 488 23.73 2.26 -58.61
C LEU A 488 24.20 3.09 -57.40
N ARG A 489 25.07 4.06 -57.70
CA ARG A 489 25.65 5.04 -56.76
C ARG A 489 24.60 6.06 -56.31
N GLY A 490 24.53 6.33 -55.00
CA GLY A 490 23.83 7.51 -54.47
C GLY A 490 23.37 7.38 -53.02
N THR A 491 24.05 8.08 -52.11
CA THR A 491 23.57 8.56 -50.78
C THR A 491 22.80 7.60 -49.87
N GLY A 492 23.46 7.18 -48.77
CA GLY A 492 22.81 6.67 -47.55
C GLY A 492 22.40 5.20 -47.59
N GLY A 493 23.30 4.31 -47.17
CA GLY A 493 22.96 2.89 -46.96
C GLY A 493 21.86 2.74 -45.90
N PRO A 494 21.01 1.69 -45.99
CA PRO A 494 19.88 1.51 -45.08
C PRO A 494 20.40 1.40 -43.64
N ARG A 495 19.93 2.31 -42.77
CA ARG A 495 20.13 2.16 -41.33
C ARG A 495 19.47 0.85 -40.93
N GLY A 496 20.27 -0.11 -40.47
CA GLY A 496 19.75 -1.34 -39.89
C GLY A 496 18.74 -1.03 -38.78
N PRO A 497 17.88 -2.01 -38.42
CA PRO A 497 16.79 -1.80 -37.48
C PRO A 497 17.29 -1.14 -36.18
N PRO A 498 16.48 -0.24 -35.56
CA PRO A 498 16.82 0.41 -34.30
C PRO A 498 17.32 -0.58 -33.24
N LYS A 499 18.19 -0.16 -32.33
CA LYS A 499 18.82 -1.06 -31.32
C LYS A 499 17.81 -1.91 -30.54
N TRP A 500 16.62 -1.37 -30.28
CA TRP A 500 15.56 -2.10 -29.59
C TRP A 500 14.99 -3.25 -30.44
N VAL A 501 14.83 -3.05 -31.75
CA VAL A 501 14.39 -4.09 -32.70
C VAL A 501 15.45 -5.18 -32.83
N ARG A 502 16.73 -4.81 -32.81
CA ARG A 502 17.84 -5.79 -32.84
C ARG A 502 17.86 -6.66 -31.58
N GLY A 503 17.64 -6.07 -30.41
CA GLY A 503 17.53 -6.81 -29.14
C GLY A 503 16.32 -7.73 -29.06
N VAL A 504 15.22 -7.39 -29.73
CA VAL A 504 14.03 -8.26 -29.85
C VAL A 504 14.32 -9.46 -30.77
N LEU A 505 14.98 -9.24 -31.91
CA LEU A 505 15.35 -10.31 -32.83
C LEU A 505 16.37 -11.27 -32.22
N GLU A 506 17.38 -10.76 -31.51
CA GLU A 506 18.33 -11.58 -30.73
C GLU A 506 17.61 -12.35 -29.61
N GLY A 507 16.62 -11.76 -28.95
CA GLY A 507 15.82 -12.43 -27.92
C GLY A 507 14.91 -13.55 -28.46
N ILE A 508 14.45 -13.45 -29.71
CA ILE A 508 13.68 -14.51 -30.39
C ILE A 508 14.60 -15.68 -30.79
N ASP A 509 15.78 -15.39 -31.33
CA ASP A 509 16.76 -16.40 -31.76
C ASP A 509 17.34 -17.18 -30.56
N GLU A 510 17.47 -16.51 -29.40
CA GLU A 510 17.90 -17.10 -28.13
C GLU A 510 16.76 -17.80 -27.35
N GLY A 511 15.52 -17.77 -27.86
CA GLY A 511 14.35 -18.38 -27.21
C GLY A 511 13.91 -17.69 -25.92
N ARG A 512 14.37 -16.46 -25.64
CA ARG A 512 13.98 -15.64 -24.49
C ARG A 512 12.64 -14.92 -24.69
N ILE A 513 12.19 -14.77 -25.93
CA ILE A 513 10.94 -14.11 -26.32
C ILE A 513 10.20 -15.02 -27.30
N LEU A 514 8.92 -15.31 -27.06
CA LEU A 514 8.10 -16.06 -28.02
C LEU A 514 7.56 -15.09 -29.08
N GLU A 515 7.62 -15.48 -30.35
CA GLU A 515 7.24 -14.68 -31.53
C GLU A 515 5.80 -14.09 -31.46
N ARG A 516 4.93 -14.68 -30.61
CA ARG A 516 3.54 -14.24 -30.38
C ARG A 516 3.40 -13.05 -29.43
N ASP A 517 4.46 -12.68 -28.71
CA ASP A 517 4.43 -11.64 -27.67
C ASP A 517 4.72 -10.23 -28.24
N VAL A 518 4.92 -10.11 -29.56
CA VAL A 518 5.34 -8.85 -30.22
C VAL A 518 4.20 -8.15 -30.99
N TRP A 519 2.96 -8.61 -30.89
CA TRP A 519 1.82 -7.95 -31.56
C TRP A 519 0.64 -7.70 -30.61
N ILE A 520 0.73 -6.63 -29.82
CA ILE A 520 -0.45 -5.89 -29.34
C ILE A 520 -0.13 -4.38 -29.39
N ASN A 521 -0.99 -3.64 -30.10
CA ASN A 521 -1.08 -2.18 -30.26
C ASN A 521 -0.20 -1.47 -31.30
N THR A 522 -0.58 -1.59 -32.57
CA THR A 522 -0.88 -0.46 -33.49
C THR A 522 -1.93 -1.01 -34.46
N HIS A 523 -3.16 -0.53 -34.55
CA HIS A 523 -3.62 0.71 -35.17
C HIS A 523 -5.09 0.93 -34.79
N GLY A 524 -5.51 2.19 -34.67
CA GLY A 524 -6.92 2.56 -34.58
C GLY A 524 -7.60 2.56 -35.95
N ASP A 525 -8.89 2.24 -35.92
CA ASP A 525 -10.00 3.06 -36.45
C ASP A 525 -11.28 2.69 -35.70
#